data_AF-A0A7Y9BDP8-F1
#
_entry.id   AF-A0A7Y9BDP8-F1
#
_cell.length_a   1.000
_cell.length_b   1.000
_cell.length_c   1.000
_cell.angle_alpha   90.00
_cell.angle_beta   90.00
_cell.angle_gamma   90.00
#
_symmetry.space_group_name_H-M   'P 1'
#
loop_
_entity.id
_entity.type
_entity.pdbx_description
1 polymer ?
#
loop_
_entity_poly.entity_id
_entity_poly.type
_entity_poly.pdbx_seq_one_letter_code
_entity_poly.pdbx_strand_id
1 'polypeptide(L)'
;MTLAHNCDCGNQHNSIPIEKMVVANDALAEAAVFVKNKAFKHAFLIADENTLNAAGKQLSRHFTEKNIDYSVCLIQPDANNDVVADEKSLVQALLELPREADVIIAVGAGTLHDIARFTSAKIGVPFISAPTAPSVDGFTSLGAPLIIRGVKTTFQMTAPMALFADLAVLKASPQKMIAAGFGDMVAKYTSLADWKFSHLVKGEPYCPLVAKITREALESCIDNVTKISIGDEEGIQILIKALIKSGLAMLLFGQSHPASGGEHHLSHYWEMEFLQQNRPAVLHGAKVGVSTSLLADIYKKEFIEVITDPVRLASLCDHQLEKNITENLQEIIALYGEVPSSSQLGGLLEKLGGATFPEQLGIDDNLVKRSLSDAHKLRNRFTALRFLNEVANYPKIISELS
;
A
#
# COMPACT_ATOMS: atom_id res chain seq x y z
N MET A 1 1.40 -20.86 -10.77
CA MET A 1 2.45 -20.92 -11.81
C MET A 1 1.99 -20.37 -13.18
N THR A 2 0.95 -19.52 -13.33
CA THR A 2 0.36 -19.31 -14.67
C THR A 2 -0.33 -17.94 -14.90
N LEU A 3 0.36 -16.85 -14.55
CA LEU A 3 0.03 -15.49 -15.06
C LEU A 3 1.26 -14.83 -15.70
N ALA A 4 2.44 -14.99 -15.07
CA ALA A 4 3.73 -14.52 -15.55
C ALA A 4 4.10 -15.04 -16.96
N HIS A 5 3.82 -16.31 -17.26
CA HIS A 5 4.19 -16.95 -18.54
C HIS A 5 3.30 -16.57 -19.73
N ASN A 6 2.13 -15.97 -19.46
CA ASN A 6 1.16 -15.57 -20.50
C ASN A 6 1.23 -14.06 -20.79
N CYS A 7 2.28 -13.38 -20.30
CA CYS A 7 2.44 -11.95 -20.50
C CYS A 7 3.54 -11.67 -21.52
N ASP A 8 3.16 -11.00 -22.61
CA ASP A 8 4.05 -10.70 -23.74
C ASP A 8 4.73 -9.32 -23.61
N CYS A 9 4.75 -8.71 -22.41
CA CYS A 9 5.27 -7.35 -22.23
C CYS A 9 6.81 -7.24 -22.23
N GLY A 10 7.53 -8.35 -22.36
CA GLY A 10 9.00 -8.38 -22.38
C GLY A 10 9.69 -8.19 -21.03
N ASN A 11 8.95 -7.87 -19.95
CA ASN A 11 9.51 -7.77 -18.61
C ASN A 11 9.68 -9.14 -17.94
N GLN A 12 10.68 -9.25 -17.07
CA GLN A 12 10.78 -10.38 -16.14
C GLN A 12 9.73 -10.24 -15.03
N HIS A 13 8.90 -11.27 -14.85
CA HIS A 13 7.92 -11.34 -13.78
C HIS A 13 8.40 -12.27 -12.67
N ASN A 14 8.09 -11.92 -11.42
CA ASN A 14 8.41 -12.79 -10.29
C ASN A 14 7.44 -13.97 -10.22
N SER A 15 7.95 -15.09 -9.73
CA SER A 15 7.09 -16.18 -9.27
C SER A 15 6.28 -15.74 -8.05
N ILE A 16 5.02 -16.16 -7.98
CA ILE A 16 4.19 -15.98 -6.79
C ILE A 16 4.41 -17.22 -5.90
N PRO A 17 5.12 -17.10 -4.75
CA PRO A 17 5.43 -18.24 -3.89
C PRO A 17 4.27 -18.60 -2.94
N ILE A 18 3.18 -17.83 -2.97
CA ILE A 18 2.01 -18.03 -2.11
C ILE A 18 1.27 -19.29 -2.54
N GLU A 19 1.26 -20.30 -1.68
CA GLU A 19 0.71 -21.62 -1.96
C GLU A 19 -0.80 -21.69 -1.72
N LYS A 20 -1.30 -20.96 -0.73
CA LYS A 20 -2.71 -20.95 -0.34
C LYS A 20 -3.16 -19.55 0.09
N MET A 21 -4.31 -19.13 -0.41
CA MET A 21 -4.98 -17.89 0.01
C MET A 21 -6.43 -18.21 0.36
N VAL A 22 -6.86 -17.86 1.56
CA VAL A 22 -8.22 -18.08 2.05
C VAL A 22 -8.81 -16.75 2.51
N VAL A 23 -10.04 -16.46 2.07
CA VAL A 23 -10.84 -15.31 2.52
C VAL A 23 -12.25 -15.82 2.87
N ALA A 24 -12.46 -16.16 4.14
CA ALA A 24 -13.65 -16.86 4.63
C ALA A 24 -13.87 -16.61 6.14
N ASN A 25 -15.03 -16.97 6.70
CA ASN A 25 -15.34 -16.81 8.14
C ASN A 25 -14.59 -17.77 9.07
N ASP A 26 -13.93 -18.79 8.52
CA ASP A 26 -13.19 -19.84 9.24
C ASP A 26 -11.71 -19.90 8.82
N ALA A 27 -11.20 -18.82 8.23
CA ALA A 27 -9.86 -18.78 7.67
C ALA A 27 -8.77 -19.06 8.72
N LEU A 28 -8.97 -18.65 9.99
CA LEU A 28 -8.00 -18.97 11.06
C LEU A 28 -7.96 -20.46 11.40
N ALA A 29 -9.09 -21.17 11.33
CA ALA A 29 -9.12 -22.62 11.50
C ALA A 29 -8.41 -23.31 10.33
N GLU A 30 -8.62 -22.83 9.11
CA GLU A 30 -7.89 -23.29 7.92
C GLU A 30 -6.38 -23.02 8.00
N ALA A 31 -5.95 -21.91 8.62
CA ALA A 31 -4.55 -21.62 8.86
C ALA A 31 -3.92 -22.71 9.74
N ALA A 32 -4.58 -23.10 10.82
CA ALA A 32 -4.10 -24.17 11.69
C ALA A 32 -4.06 -25.54 10.99
N VAL A 33 -5.02 -25.83 10.10
CA VAL A 33 -4.97 -27.02 9.24
C VAL A 33 -3.77 -26.96 8.29
N PHE A 34 -3.52 -25.81 7.68
CA PHE A 34 -2.38 -25.63 6.77
C PHE A 34 -1.05 -25.84 7.48
N VAL A 35 -0.86 -25.24 8.66
CA VAL A 35 0.33 -25.42 9.51
C VAL A 35 0.55 -26.91 9.82
N LYS A 36 -0.51 -27.62 10.23
CA LYS A 36 -0.46 -29.07 10.49
C LYS A 36 -0.04 -29.87 9.25
N ASN A 37 -0.63 -29.58 8.10
CA ASN A 37 -0.37 -30.31 6.85
C ASN A 37 1.05 -30.05 6.32
N LYS A 38 1.61 -28.88 6.62
CA LYS A 38 3.02 -28.56 6.35
C LYS A 38 3.99 -29.22 7.31
N ALA A 39 3.48 -29.95 8.31
CA ALA A 39 4.24 -30.60 9.36
C ALA A 39 5.10 -29.64 10.21
N PHE A 40 4.77 -28.34 10.19
CA PHE A 40 5.33 -27.36 11.12
C PHE A 40 4.96 -27.75 12.56
N LYS A 41 5.94 -27.64 13.45
CA LYS A 41 5.85 -28.10 14.84
C LYS A 41 5.61 -26.94 15.78
N HIS A 42 6.21 -25.77 15.53
CA HIS A 42 6.17 -24.64 16.43
C HIS A 42 5.91 -23.34 15.68
N ALA A 43 4.70 -22.80 15.83
CA ALA A 43 4.31 -21.53 15.24
C ALA A 43 4.69 -20.34 16.12
N PHE A 44 5.32 -19.32 15.56
CA PHE A 44 5.62 -18.06 16.25
C PHE A 44 4.70 -16.94 15.75
N LEU A 45 3.77 -16.52 16.60
CA LEU A 45 2.81 -15.46 16.28
C LEU A 45 3.42 -14.11 16.66
N ILE A 46 3.44 -13.19 15.70
CA ILE A 46 3.79 -11.78 15.94
C ILE A 46 2.50 -10.98 15.92
N ALA A 47 2.15 -10.39 17.07
CA ALA A 47 0.92 -9.64 17.28
C ALA A 47 1.19 -8.43 18.19
N ASP A 48 0.18 -7.56 18.31
CA ASP A 48 0.05 -6.60 19.40
C ASP A 48 -1.12 -7.00 20.32
N GLU A 49 -1.39 -6.23 21.38
CA GLU A 49 -2.47 -6.54 22.31
C GLU A 49 -3.85 -6.58 21.60
N ASN A 50 -4.13 -5.63 20.71
CA ASN A 50 -5.41 -5.52 20.01
C ASN A 50 -5.64 -6.71 19.07
N THR A 51 -4.61 -7.10 18.33
CA THR A 51 -4.65 -8.13 17.28
C THR A 51 -4.53 -9.53 17.87
N LEU A 52 -3.85 -9.70 19.02
CA LEU A 52 -3.95 -10.91 19.83
C LEU A 52 -5.40 -11.12 20.29
N ASN A 53 -6.07 -10.06 20.75
CA ASN A 53 -7.48 -10.13 21.15
C ASN A 53 -8.41 -10.38 19.97
N ALA A 54 -8.17 -9.73 18.82
CA ALA A 54 -9.03 -9.84 17.64
C ALA A 54 -8.93 -11.21 16.94
N ALA A 55 -7.73 -11.81 16.87
CA ALA A 55 -7.50 -13.04 16.10
C ALA A 55 -6.51 -14.01 16.78
N GLY A 56 -5.46 -13.51 17.43
CA GLY A 56 -4.37 -14.36 17.92
C GLY A 56 -4.80 -15.39 18.97
N LYS A 57 -5.72 -15.04 19.87
CA LYS A 57 -6.31 -15.97 20.86
C LYS A 57 -7.11 -17.09 20.20
N GLN A 58 -7.89 -16.77 19.16
CA GLN A 58 -8.64 -17.78 18.41
C GLN A 58 -7.70 -18.73 17.67
N LEU A 59 -6.71 -18.17 16.97
CA LEU A 59 -5.70 -18.95 16.25
C LEU A 59 -4.90 -19.87 17.19
N SER A 60 -4.51 -19.36 18.37
CA SER A 60 -3.84 -20.12 19.42
C SER A 60 -4.68 -21.32 19.89
N ARG A 61 -5.99 -21.16 20.08
CA ARG A 61 -6.90 -22.27 20.43
C ARG A 61 -6.91 -23.35 19.35
N HIS A 62 -6.97 -22.96 18.07
CA HIS A 62 -6.91 -23.91 16.96
C HIS A 62 -5.57 -24.65 16.89
N PHE A 63 -4.45 -24.03 17.29
CA PHE A 63 -3.18 -24.73 17.42
C PHE A 63 -3.19 -25.75 18.56
N THR A 64 -3.69 -25.37 19.74
CA THR A 64 -3.84 -26.30 20.88
C THR A 64 -4.71 -27.51 20.51
N GLU A 65 -5.87 -27.30 19.88
CA GLU A 65 -6.78 -28.38 19.44
C GLU A 65 -6.12 -29.35 18.44
N LYS A 66 -5.13 -28.87 17.68
CA LYS A 66 -4.42 -29.65 16.67
C LYS A 66 -3.11 -30.24 17.15
N ASN A 67 -2.73 -29.99 18.41
CA ASN A 67 -1.44 -30.32 19.02
C ASN A 67 -0.26 -29.71 18.24
N ILE A 68 -0.35 -28.41 17.95
CA ILE A 68 0.74 -27.61 17.38
C ILE A 68 1.27 -26.71 18.51
N ASP A 69 2.58 -26.75 18.75
CA ASP A 69 3.20 -25.86 19.72
C ASP A 69 3.23 -24.44 19.15
N TYR A 70 3.13 -23.44 20.02
CA TYR A 70 3.20 -22.05 19.58
C TYR A 70 3.77 -21.13 20.66
N SER A 71 4.28 -20.00 20.20
CA SER A 71 4.68 -18.87 21.06
C SER A 71 4.17 -17.58 20.46
N VAL A 72 3.97 -16.57 21.31
CA VAL A 72 3.45 -15.27 20.91
C VAL A 72 4.44 -14.21 21.33
N CYS A 73 4.90 -13.40 20.36
CA CYS A 73 5.58 -12.15 20.62
C CYS A 73 4.57 -11.01 20.54
N LEU A 74 4.41 -10.31 21.67
CA LEU A 74 3.57 -9.12 21.78
C LEU A 74 4.44 -7.88 21.61
N ILE A 75 4.44 -7.34 20.39
CA ILE A 75 5.19 -6.13 20.06
C ILE A 75 4.70 -4.98 20.92
N GLN A 76 5.63 -4.36 21.63
CA GLN A 76 5.32 -3.27 22.54
C GLN A 76 5.10 -1.97 21.77
N PRO A 77 4.11 -1.15 22.17
CA PRO A 77 3.92 0.15 21.56
C PRO A 77 5.01 1.15 21.97
N ASP A 78 5.13 2.23 21.21
CA ASP A 78 5.98 3.36 21.54
C ASP A 78 5.32 4.31 22.57
N ALA A 79 5.93 5.48 22.79
CA ALA A 79 5.42 6.48 23.72
C ALA A 79 4.08 7.11 23.31
N ASN A 80 3.70 7.00 22.03
CA ASN A 80 2.41 7.43 21.49
C ASN A 80 1.35 6.32 21.55
N ASN A 81 1.69 5.18 22.16
CA ASN A 81 0.86 3.98 22.18
C ASN A 81 0.63 3.36 20.78
N ASP A 82 1.56 3.62 19.85
CA ASP A 82 1.54 3.06 18.50
C ASP A 82 2.54 1.91 18.37
N VAL A 83 2.12 0.83 17.72
CA VAL A 83 3.08 -0.19 17.25
C VAL A 83 3.63 0.25 15.91
N VAL A 84 4.96 0.38 15.85
CA VAL A 84 5.71 0.81 14.66
C VAL A 84 6.76 -0.22 14.27
N ALA A 85 7.03 -0.35 12.97
CA ALA A 85 8.05 -1.26 12.43
C ALA A 85 9.44 -0.59 12.47
N ASP A 86 9.91 -0.27 13.68
CA ASP A 86 11.20 0.37 13.95
C ASP A 86 12.25 -0.64 14.46
N GLU A 87 13.49 -0.20 14.68
CA GLU A 87 14.54 -1.11 15.14
C GLU A 87 14.21 -1.82 16.46
N LYS A 88 13.46 -1.19 17.36
CA LYS A 88 13.09 -1.79 18.66
C LYS A 88 12.15 -2.96 18.45
N SER A 89 11.08 -2.77 17.69
CA SER A 89 10.11 -3.82 17.37
C SER A 89 10.75 -4.98 16.58
N LEU A 90 11.64 -4.66 15.65
CA LEU A 90 12.38 -5.66 14.89
C LEU A 90 13.32 -6.49 15.76
N VAL A 91 14.08 -5.85 16.65
CA VAL A 91 14.98 -6.54 17.59
C VAL A 91 14.19 -7.36 18.62
N GLN A 92 13.06 -6.84 19.12
CA GLN A 92 12.17 -7.58 20.01
C GLN A 92 11.70 -8.89 19.35
N ALA A 93 11.16 -8.82 18.13
CA ALA A 93 10.70 -10.00 17.39
C ALA A 93 11.82 -11.03 17.17
N LEU A 94 13.05 -10.57 16.87
CA LEU A 94 14.21 -11.45 16.70
C LEU A 94 14.68 -12.10 18.01
N LEU A 95 14.61 -11.39 19.14
CA LEU A 95 15.01 -11.91 20.45
C LEU A 95 14.00 -12.90 21.04
N GLU A 96 12.72 -12.67 20.79
CA GLU A 96 11.63 -13.50 21.31
C GLU A 96 11.34 -14.73 20.42
N LEU A 97 11.87 -14.78 19.19
CA LEU A 97 11.73 -15.92 18.29
C LEU A 97 12.41 -17.17 18.90
N PRO A 98 11.65 -18.23 19.25
CA PRO A 98 12.23 -19.48 19.75
C PRO A 98 13.05 -20.18 18.68
N ARG A 99 14.08 -20.94 19.09
CA ARG A 99 14.96 -21.65 18.14
C ARG A 99 14.22 -22.76 17.39
N GLU A 100 13.23 -23.34 18.04
CA GLU A 100 12.36 -24.40 17.54
C GLU A 100 11.25 -23.91 16.60
N ALA A 101 11.02 -22.59 16.52
CA ALA A 101 10.00 -22.03 15.65
C ALA A 101 10.32 -22.28 14.18
N ASP A 102 9.42 -22.97 13.49
CA ASP A 102 9.58 -23.37 12.08
C ASP A 102 8.58 -22.69 11.13
N VAL A 103 7.69 -21.84 11.67
CA VAL A 103 6.86 -20.92 10.90
C VAL A 103 6.53 -19.66 11.69
N ILE A 104 6.58 -18.49 11.05
CA ILE A 104 6.16 -17.20 11.61
C ILE A 104 4.75 -16.87 11.13
N ILE A 105 3.91 -16.29 11.98
CA ILE A 105 2.56 -15.86 11.58
C ILE A 105 2.37 -14.40 11.98
N ALA A 106 2.16 -13.56 10.98
CA ALA A 106 1.79 -12.16 11.19
C ALA A 106 0.30 -12.09 11.52
N VAL A 107 -0.05 -11.86 12.78
CA VAL A 107 -1.44 -11.68 13.22
C VAL A 107 -1.67 -10.19 13.43
N GLY A 108 -2.08 -9.48 12.38
CA GLY A 108 -2.24 -8.04 12.47
C GLY A 108 -2.49 -7.34 11.14
N ALA A 109 -2.35 -6.01 11.12
CA ALA A 109 -2.41 -5.22 9.88
C ALA A 109 -0.99 -4.99 9.31
N GLY A 110 -0.80 -3.91 8.53
CA GLY A 110 0.45 -3.61 7.81
C GLY A 110 1.72 -3.67 8.65
N THR A 111 1.78 -2.95 9.78
CA THR A 111 2.99 -2.86 10.60
C THR A 111 3.47 -4.23 11.11
N LEU A 112 2.57 -5.05 11.64
CA LEU A 112 2.91 -6.39 12.15
C LEU A 112 3.33 -7.32 11.01
N HIS A 113 2.75 -7.15 9.81
CA HIS A 113 3.23 -7.83 8.61
C HIS A 113 4.65 -7.39 8.24
N ASP A 114 4.99 -6.11 8.35
CA ASP A 114 6.33 -5.60 8.04
C ASP A 114 7.38 -6.17 9.00
N ILE A 115 7.06 -6.24 10.30
CA ILE A 115 7.92 -6.85 11.34
C ILE A 115 8.10 -8.35 11.09
N ALA A 116 7.01 -9.08 10.84
CA ALA A 116 7.07 -10.52 10.57
C ALA A 116 7.81 -10.83 9.27
N ARG A 117 7.59 -10.05 8.21
CA ARG A 117 8.26 -10.19 6.91
C ARG A 117 9.76 -9.98 7.05
N PHE A 118 10.18 -8.95 7.80
CA PHE A 118 11.59 -8.73 8.10
C PHE A 118 12.19 -9.90 8.89
N THR A 119 11.54 -10.31 9.97
CA THR A 119 12.01 -11.40 10.85
C THR A 119 12.18 -12.70 10.06
N SER A 120 11.19 -13.04 9.25
CA SER A 120 11.20 -14.18 8.33
C SER A 120 12.36 -14.12 7.34
N ALA A 121 12.53 -12.99 6.66
CA ALA A 121 13.59 -12.83 5.66
C ALA A 121 15.00 -12.90 6.26
N LYS A 122 15.18 -12.47 7.52
CA LYS A 122 16.50 -12.48 8.18
C LYS A 122 16.87 -13.81 8.80
N ILE A 123 15.90 -14.56 9.30
CA ILE A 123 16.16 -15.86 9.95
C ILE A 123 16.01 -17.04 8.97
N GLY A 124 15.31 -16.85 7.85
CA GLY A 124 15.05 -17.91 6.87
C GLY A 124 13.91 -18.84 7.26
N VAL A 125 13.09 -18.47 8.25
CA VAL A 125 11.85 -19.17 8.62
C VAL A 125 10.70 -18.62 7.76
N PRO A 126 9.90 -19.44 7.09
CA PRO A 126 8.79 -18.96 6.27
C PRO A 126 7.72 -18.27 7.11
N PHE A 127 6.97 -17.33 6.52
CA PHE A 127 5.87 -16.68 7.22
C PHE A 127 4.51 -16.82 6.54
N ILE A 128 3.45 -16.80 7.35
CA ILE A 128 2.05 -16.84 6.97
C ILE A 128 1.41 -15.49 7.33
N SER A 129 0.59 -14.96 6.42
CA SER A 129 -0.18 -13.73 6.61
C SER A 129 -1.55 -14.05 7.21
N ALA A 130 -1.89 -13.43 8.35
CA ALA A 130 -3.21 -13.49 8.97
C ALA A 130 -3.72 -12.05 9.23
N PRO A 131 -4.24 -11.36 8.19
CA PRO A 131 -4.65 -9.97 8.30
C PRO A 131 -5.85 -9.81 9.24
N THR A 132 -5.79 -8.79 10.12
CA THR A 132 -6.86 -8.49 11.09
C THR A 132 -7.65 -7.23 10.75
N ALA A 133 -7.27 -6.49 9.71
CA ALA A 133 -8.02 -5.36 9.18
C ALA A 133 -7.69 -5.16 7.68
N PRO A 134 -8.65 -4.76 6.83
CA PRO A 134 -8.40 -4.51 5.42
C PRO A 134 -7.90 -3.07 5.20
N SER A 135 -6.68 -2.76 5.66
CA SER A 135 -6.20 -1.37 5.75
C SER A 135 -5.11 -0.94 4.76
N VAL A 136 -4.43 -1.89 4.13
CA VAL A 136 -3.30 -1.68 3.21
C VAL A 136 -3.19 -2.85 2.22
N ASP A 137 -2.53 -2.66 1.09
CA ASP A 137 -2.30 -3.73 0.10
C ASP A 137 -0.99 -4.53 0.28
N GLY A 138 -0.27 -4.30 1.37
CA GLY A 138 1.02 -4.95 1.67
C GLY A 138 0.95 -6.44 2.05
N PHE A 139 -0.24 -7.04 2.22
CA PHE A 139 -0.37 -8.40 2.78
C PHE A 139 0.31 -9.51 1.97
N THR A 140 0.41 -9.35 0.65
CA THR A 140 1.00 -10.33 -0.27
C THR A 140 2.29 -9.85 -0.94
N SER A 141 2.76 -8.64 -0.63
CA SER A 141 3.88 -8.00 -1.32
C SER A 141 5.26 -8.39 -0.75
N LEU A 142 6.32 -8.06 -1.50
CA LEU A 142 7.73 -8.27 -1.12
C LEU A 142 8.28 -7.18 -0.19
N GLY A 143 7.74 -5.97 -0.27
CA GLY A 143 8.32 -4.79 0.38
C GLY A 143 7.91 -4.68 1.85
N ALA A 144 8.86 -4.45 2.73
CA ALA A 144 8.64 -4.05 4.13
C ALA A 144 9.05 -2.59 4.33
N PRO A 145 8.11 -1.65 4.54
CA PRO A 145 8.40 -0.31 5.02
C PRO A 145 8.86 -0.35 6.49
N LEU A 146 10.14 -0.08 6.74
CA LEU A 146 10.75 -0.09 8.07
C LEU A 146 11.27 1.29 8.43
N ILE A 147 11.21 1.66 9.70
CA ILE A 147 11.79 2.90 10.22
C ILE A 147 13.20 2.58 10.72
N ILE A 148 14.20 3.15 10.06
CA ILE A 148 15.61 2.99 10.42
C ILE A 148 16.20 4.37 10.68
N ARG A 149 16.68 4.62 11.89
CA ARG A 149 17.25 5.89 12.35
C ARG A 149 16.31 7.07 12.08
N GLY A 150 15.02 6.87 12.37
CA GLY A 150 13.98 7.87 12.13
C GLY A 150 13.56 8.04 10.67
N VAL A 151 14.08 7.21 9.75
CA VAL A 151 13.75 7.27 8.32
C VAL A 151 12.99 6.04 7.87
N LYS A 152 11.78 6.24 7.35
CA LYS A 152 10.95 5.19 6.77
C LYS A 152 11.47 4.81 5.38
N THR A 153 12.04 3.62 5.27
CA THR A 153 12.61 3.06 4.04
C THR A 153 11.97 1.72 3.72
N THR A 154 11.60 1.50 2.45
CA THR A 154 11.06 0.21 2.01
C THR A 154 12.19 -0.72 1.59
N PHE A 155 12.30 -1.89 2.22
CA PHE A 155 13.25 -2.93 1.86
C PHE A 155 12.57 -4.08 1.15
N GLN A 156 13.19 -4.61 0.09
CA GLN A 156 12.73 -5.85 -0.55
C GLN A 156 13.09 -7.05 0.34
N MET A 157 12.08 -7.85 0.69
CA MET A 157 12.19 -8.96 1.62
C MET A 157 11.58 -10.22 0.96
N THR A 158 10.70 -10.94 1.67
CA THR A 158 10.03 -12.16 1.17
C THR A 158 8.52 -11.98 1.16
N ALA A 159 7.82 -12.67 0.25
CA ALA A 159 6.37 -12.77 0.29
C ALA A 159 5.93 -13.86 1.29
N PRO A 160 4.68 -13.82 1.80
CA PRO A 160 4.18 -14.91 2.63
C PRO A 160 4.08 -16.21 1.83
N MET A 161 4.17 -17.35 2.52
CA MET A 161 3.91 -18.65 1.89
C MET A 161 2.41 -18.95 1.78
N ALA A 162 1.59 -18.34 2.65
CA ALA A 162 0.14 -18.48 2.66
C ALA A 162 -0.53 -17.27 3.31
N LEU A 163 -1.81 -17.04 2.99
CA LEU A 163 -2.63 -15.98 3.56
C LEU A 163 -3.99 -16.50 4.01
N PHE A 164 -4.42 -16.13 5.21
CA PHE A 164 -5.69 -16.51 5.81
C PHE A 164 -6.40 -15.28 6.40
N ALA A 165 -7.30 -14.71 5.60
CA ALA A 165 -8.08 -13.51 5.93
C ALA A 165 -9.46 -13.92 6.47
N ASP A 166 -9.63 -13.81 7.78
CA ASP A 166 -10.88 -14.20 8.45
C ASP A 166 -11.92 -13.08 8.37
N LEU A 167 -13.04 -13.34 7.69
CA LEU A 167 -14.07 -12.32 7.44
C LEU A 167 -14.72 -11.82 8.73
N ALA A 168 -14.88 -12.67 9.75
CA ALA A 168 -15.45 -12.25 11.02
C ALA A 168 -14.52 -11.26 11.73
N VAL A 169 -13.21 -11.53 11.72
CA VAL A 169 -12.18 -10.63 12.26
C VAL A 169 -12.15 -9.31 11.48
N LEU A 170 -12.11 -9.37 10.15
CA LEU A 170 -12.01 -8.19 9.30
C LEU A 170 -13.23 -7.26 9.43
N LYS A 171 -14.45 -7.82 9.52
CA LYS A 171 -15.68 -7.05 9.74
C LYS A 171 -15.70 -6.37 11.10
N ALA A 172 -15.07 -6.98 12.11
CA ALA A 172 -14.97 -6.41 13.45
C ALA A 172 -13.87 -5.33 13.57
N SER A 173 -13.08 -5.11 12.51
CA SER A 173 -12.02 -4.09 12.52
C SER A 173 -12.59 -2.67 12.59
N PRO A 174 -11.84 -1.70 13.14
CA PRO A 174 -12.31 -0.32 13.23
C PRO A 174 -12.64 0.27 11.85
N GLN A 175 -13.78 0.97 11.74
CA GLN A 175 -14.24 1.60 10.49
C GLN A 175 -13.16 2.47 9.81
N LYS A 176 -12.37 3.21 10.61
CA LYS A 176 -11.25 4.02 10.09
C LYS A 176 -10.19 3.22 9.33
N MET A 177 -9.99 1.93 9.68
CA MET A 177 -9.05 1.05 8.99
C MET A 177 -9.63 0.52 7.67
N ILE A 178 -10.94 0.26 7.62
CA ILE A 178 -11.67 -0.05 6.38
C ILE A 178 -11.60 1.14 5.42
N ALA A 179 -11.88 2.35 5.93
CA ALA A 179 -11.76 3.58 5.17
C ALA A 179 -10.32 3.82 4.66
N ALA A 180 -9.31 3.53 5.48
CA ALA A 180 -7.91 3.61 5.07
C ALA A 180 -7.61 2.63 3.92
N GLY A 181 -8.01 1.36 4.01
CA GLY A 181 -7.79 0.41 2.92
C GLY A 181 -8.50 0.81 1.62
N PHE A 182 -9.70 1.36 1.72
CA PHE A 182 -10.38 1.91 0.55
C PHE A 182 -9.64 3.13 -0.02
N GLY A 183 -9.13 4.03 0.83
CA GLY A 183 -8.30 5.16 0.40
C GLY A 183 -7.00 4.73 -0.29
N ASP A 184 -6.39 3.65 0.19
CA ASP A 184 -5.26 3.01 -0.48
C ASP A 184 -5.68 2.44 -1.85
N MET A 185 -6.86 1.83 -1.98
CA MET A 185 -7.35 1.37 -3.29
C MET A 185 -7.67 2.51 -4.25
N VAL A 186 -8.26 3.61 -3.79
CA VAL A 186 -8.55 4.80 -4.61
C VAL A 186 -7.28 5.41 -5.23
N ALA A 187 -6.14 5.31 -4.54
CA ALA A 187 -4.82 5.73 -5.00
C ALA A 187 -4.39 5.12 -6.35
N LYS A 188 -5.02 4.00 -6.73
CA LYS A 188 -4.72 3.29 -7.97
C LYS A 188 -5.10 4.10 -9.20
N TYR A 189 -5.98 5.10 -9.08
CA TYR A 189 -6.24 6.06 -10.16
C TYR A 189 -4.98 6.82 -10.57
N THR A 190 -4.33 7.50 -9.62
CA THR A 190 -3.16 8.34 -9.92
C THR A 190 -1.90 7.50 -10.13
N SER A 191 -1.70 6.42 -9.38
CA SER A 191 -0.50 5.57 -9.56
C SER A 191 -0.48 4.85 -10.91
N LEU A 192 -1.61 4.35 -11.42
CA LEU A 192 -1.68 3.78 -12.77
C LEU A 192 -1.43 4.85 -13.85
N ALA A 193 -1.96 6.07 -13.68
CA ALA A 193 -1.72 7.18 -14.60
C ALA A 193 -0.24 7.59 -14.61
N ASP A 194 0.36 7.80 -13.43
CA ASP A 194 1.77 8.13 -13.28
C ASP A 194 2.69 7.05 -13.86
N TRP A 195 2.38 5.77 -13.62
CA TRP A 195 3.19 4.67 -14.13
C TRP A 195 3.14 4.57 -15.66
N LYS A 196 1.96 4.74 -16.25
CA LYS A 196 1.83 4.73 -17.70
C LYS A 196 2.46 5.98 -18.33
N PHE A 197 2.32 7.14 -17.70
CA PHE A 197 2.99 8.37 -18.11
C PHE A 197 4.52 8.20 -18.11
N SER A 198 5.10 7.70 -17.00
CA SER A 198 6.54 7.50 -16.90
C SER A 198 7.08 6.53 -17.95
N HIS A 199 6.30 5.48 -18.28
CA HIS A 199 6.60 4.59 -19.39
C HIS A 199 6.62 5.30 -20.75
N LEU A 200 5.57 6.06 -21.07
CA LEU A 200 5.45 6.74 -22.36
C LEU A 200 6.55 7.78 -22.59
N VAL A 201 7.00 8.46 -21.54
CA VAL A 201 7.88 9.63 -21.69
C VAL A 201 9.34 9.39 -21.28
N LYS A 202 9.60 8.43 -20.38
CA LYS A 202 10.96 8.05 -19.93
C LYS A 202 11.30 6.59 -20.18
N GLY A 203 10.39 5.79 -20.74
CA GLY A 203 10.66 4.38 -21.02
C GLY A 203 10.78 3.51 -19.77
N GLU A 204 10.19 3.92 -18.63
CA GLU A 204 10.15 3.07 -17.44
C GLU A 204 9.45 1.73 -17.74
N PRO A 205 9.83 0.61 -17.08
CA PRO A 205 9.22 -0.69 -17.33
C PRO A 205 7.71 -0.67 -17.08
N TYR A 206 6.92 -1.24 -17.99
CA TYR A 206 5.46 -1.27 -17.90
C TYR A 206 4.90 -2.62 -18.29
N CYS A 207 3.91 -3.10 -17.53
CA CYS A 207 3.24 -4.36 -17.81
C CYS A 207 1.72 -4.14 -17.91
N PRO A 208 1.13 -4.24 -19.12
CA PRO A 208 -0.32 -4.07 -19.31
C PRO A 208 -1.16 -5.06 -18.51
N LEU A 209 -0.68 -6.30 -18.32
CA LEU A 209 -1.38 -7.31 -17.53
C LEU A 209 -1.48 -6.91 -16.05
N VAL A 210 -0.37 -6.45 -15.46
CA VAL A 210 -0.31 -5.99 -14.07
C VAL A 210 -1.18 -4.73 -13.89
N ALA A 211 -1.13 -3.80 -14.85
CA ALA A 211 -1.98 -2.61 -14.85
C ALA A 211 -3.46 -2.99 -14.89
N LYS A 212 -3.85 -3.96 -15.73
CA LYS A 212 -5.22 -4.47 -15.81
C LYS A 212 -5.68 -5.11 -14.49
N ILE A 213 -4.87 -6.00 -13.89
CA ILE A 213 -5.19 -6.63 -12.60
C ILE A 213 -5.45 -5.56 -11.52
N THR A 214 -4.63 -4.51 -11.52
CA THR A 214 -4.74 -3.42 -10.53
C THR A 214 -5.96 -2.55 -10.79
N ARG A 215 -6.26 -2.25 -12.06
CA ARG A 215 -7.46 -1.51 -12.47
C ARG A 215 -8.74 -2.27 -12.08
N GLU A 216 -8.80 -3.57 -12.36
CA GLU A 216 -9.94 -4.42 -11.98
C GLU A 216 -10.14 -4.48 -10.45
N ALA A 217 -9.05 -4.48 -9.68
CA ALA A 217 -9.12 -4.43 -8.22
C ALA A 217 -9.69 -3.08 -7.72
N LEU A 218 -9.24 -1.97 -8.31
CA LEU A 218 -9.77 -0.64 -8.04
C LEU A 218 -11.26 -0.55 -8.38
N GLU A 219 -11.65 -0.91 -9.60
CA GLU A 219 -13.04 -0.82 -10.08
C GLU A 219 -13.99 -1.66 -9.21
N SER A 220 -13.56 -2.87 -8.81
CA SER A 220 -14.32 -3.71 -7.90
C SER A 220 -14.66 -3.00 -6.57
N CYS A 221 -13.77 -2.14 -6.05
CA CYS A 221 -14.04 -1.34 -4.86
C CYS A 221 -15.00 -0.18 -5.16
N ILE A 222 -14.79 0.54 -6.26
CA ILE A 222 -15.60 1.70 -6.64
C ILE A 222 -17.05 1.28 -6.89
N ASP A 223 -17.26 0.19 -7.63
CA ASP A 223 -18.60 -0.32 -7.97
C ASP A 223 -19.39 -0.80 -6.74
N ASN A 224 -18.68 -1.11 -5.64
CA ASN A 224 -19.27 -1.65 -4.42
C ASN A 224 -19.07 -0.74 -3.19
N VAL A 225 -18.79 0.55 -3.41
CA VAL A 225 -18.50 1.52 -2.33
C VAL A 225 -19.56 1.52 -1.23
N THR A 226 -20.84 1.37 -1.58
CA THR A 226 -21.93 1.34 -0.59
C THR A 226 -21.80 0.14 0.35
N LYS A 227 -21.57 -1.07 -0.18
CA LYS A 227 -21.40 -2.28 0.63
C LYS A 227 -20.17 -2.18 1.54
N ILE A 228 -19.06 -1.69 0.98
CA ILE A 228 -17.81 -1.46 1.72
C ILE A 228 -18.04 -0.45 2.85
N SER A 229 -18.75 0.65 2.58
CA SER A 229 -19.01 1.70 3.57
C SER A 229 -19.83 1.25 4.76
N ILE A 230 -20.81 0.37 4.52
CA ILE A 230 -21.65 -0.23 5.58
C ILE A 230 -20.85 -1.26 6.40
N GLY A 231 -19.75 -1.79 5.85
CA GLY A 231 -18.95 -2.84 6.51
C GLY A 231 -19.65 -4.20 6.53
N ASP A 232 -20.56 -4.45 5.58
CA ASP A 232 -21.17 -5.77 5.44
C ASP A 232 -20.15 -6.82 4.96
N GLU A 233 -20.50 -8.09 5.08
CA GLU A 233 -19.57 -9.19 4.77
C GLU A 233 -19.08 -9.17 3.33
N GLU A 234 -19.97 -8.88 2.39
CA GLU A 234 -19.66 -8.85 0.98
C GLU A 234 -18.73 -7.68 0.65
N GLY A 235 -19.00 -6.49 1.20
CA GLY A 235 -18.17 -5.31 1.08
C GLY A 235 -16.77 -5.53 1.65
N ILE A 236 -16.66 -6.08 2.86
CA ILE A 236 -15.36 -6.40 3.47
C ILE A 236 -14.61 -7.45 2.66
N GLN A 237 -15.30 -8.47 2.15
CA GLN A 237 -14.70 -9.49 1.29
C GLN A 237 -14.18 -8.89 -0.03
N ILE A 238 -14.92 -7.96 -0.63
CA ILE A 238 -14.51 -7.24 -1.85
C ILE A 238 -13.26 -6.42 -1.57
N LEU A 239 -13.27 -5.61 -0.49
CA LEU A 239 -12.14 -4.75 -0.16
C LEU A 239 -10.87 -5.56 0.11
N ILE A 240 -10.92 -6.60 0.95
CA ILE A 240 -9.72 -7.39 1.24
C ILE A 240 -9.21 -8.14 0.00
N LYS A 241 -10.09 -8.65 -0.86
CA LYS A 241 -9.69 -9.29 -2.12
C LYS A 241 -9.03 -8.28 -3.08
N ALA A 242 -9.52 -7.05 -3.14
CA ALA A 242 -8.91 -6.00 -3.96
C ALA A 242 -7.50 -5.63 -3.46
N LEU A 243 -7.33 -5.45 -2.15
CA LEU A 243 -6.02 -5.21 -1.53
C LEU A 243 -5.05 -6.36 -1.77
N ILE A 244 -5.51 -7.62 -1.63
CA ILE A 244 -4.72 -8.82 -1.95
C ILE A 244 -4.30 -8.83 -3.43
N LYS A 245 -5.22 -8.50 -4.34
CA LYS A 245 -4.92 -8.41 -5.79
C LYS A 245 -3.89 -7.33 -6.09
N SER A 246 -3.98 -6.15 -5.46
CA SER A 246 -2.98 -5.08 -5.59
C SER A 246 -1.60 -5.54 -5.12
N GLY A 247 -1.52 -6.18 -3.94
CA GLY A 247 -0.27 -6.76 -3.43
C GLY A 247 0.32 -7.84 -4.34
N LEU A 248 -0.53 -8.70 -4.94
CA LEU A 248 -0.11 -9.71 -5.92
C LEU A 248 0.39 -9.07 -7.22
N ALA A 249 -0.23 -7.99 -7.67
CA ALA A 249 0.21 -7.24 -8.85
C ALA A 249 1.61 -6.64 -8.63
N MET A 250 1.86 -6.04 -7.46
CA MET A 250 3.19 -5.56 -7.07
C MET A 250 4.20 -6.70 -6.98
N LEU A 251 3.83 -7.85 -6.40
CA LEU A 251 4.68 -9.04 -6.31
C LEU A 251 5.06 -9.52 -7.72
N LEU A 252 4.08 -9.70 -8.60
CA LEU A 252 4.27 -10.17 -9.97
C LEU A 252 5.21 -9.25 -10.76
N PHE A 253 5.06 -7.94 -10.60
CA PHE A 253 5.88 -6.93 -11.27
C PHE A 253 7.25 -6.72 -10.60
N GLY A 254 7.36 -6.99 -9.30
CA GLY A 254 8.58 -6.80 -8.51
C GLY A 254 8.86 -5.37 -8.06
N GLN A 255 7.98 -4.44 -8.41
CA GLN A 255 8.08 -3.03 -8.03
C GLN A 255 6.69 -2.50 -7.68
N SER A 256 6.63 -1.43 -6.90
CA SER A 256 5.34 -0.86 -6.46
C SER A 256 4.72 0.13 -7.46
N HIS A 257 5.22 0.23 -8.69
CA HIS A 257 4.65 1.14 -9.72
C HIS A 257 3.12 1.01 -9.90
N PRO A 258 2.52 -0.20 -10.01
CA PRO A 258 1.07 -0.31 -10.19
C PRO A 258 0.23 0.30 -9.07
N ALA A 259 0.77 0.43 -7.87
CA ALA A 259 0.02 0.80 -6.68
C ALA A 259 0.53 2.07 -5.98
N SER A 260 1.60 2.69 -6.48
CA SER A 260 2.28 3.81 -5.82
C SER A 260 2.88 4.80 -6.83
N GLY A 261 2.38 6.02 -6.82
CA GLY A 261 2.82 7.17 -7.62
C GLY A 261 3.04 8.40 -6.72
N GLY A 262 2.73 9.59 -7.25
CA GLY A 262 2.88 10.86 -6.53
C GLY A 262 2.14 10.89 -5.20
N GLU A 263 0.96 10.25 -5.11
CA GLU A 263 0.13 10.25 -3.90
C GLU A 263 0.81 9.52 -2.74
N HIS A 264 1.52 8.43 -3.03
CA HIS A 264 2.32 7.74 -2.02
C HIS A 264 3.56 8.54 -1.62
N HIS A 265 4.15 9.31 -2.55
CA HIS A 265 5.27 10.18 -2.24
C HIS A 265 4.86 11.26 -1.22
N LEU A 266 3.72 11.92 -1.43
CA LEU A 266 3.15 12.86 -0.46
C LEU A 266 2.87 12.19 0.89
N SER A 267 2.19 11.04 0.88
CA SER A 267 1.91 10.31 2.10
C SER A 267 3.17 9.94 2.88
N HIS A 268 4.25 9.53 2.21
CA HIS A 268 5.52 9.20 2.85
C HIS A 268 6.24 10.43 3.37
N TYR A 269 6.16 11.56 2.65
CA TYR A 269 6.71 12.83 3.10
C TYR A 269 6.05 13.26 4.42
N TRP A 270 4.72 13.22 4.50
CA TRP A 270 3.99 13.55 5.73
C TRP A 270 4.32 12.59 6.87
N GLU A 271 4.46 11.30 6.57
CA GLU A 271 4.85 10.31 7.58
C GLU A 271 6.24 10.60 8.17
N MET A 272 7.19 10.96 7.31
CA MET A 272 8.53 11.34 7.73
C MET A 272 8.53 12.58 8.64
N GLU A 273 7.71 13.58 8.32
CA GLU A 273 7.56 14.77 9.17
C GLU A 273 6.96 14.40 10.54
N PHE A 274 5.93 13.54 10.57
CA PHE A 274 5.31 13.12 11.83
C PHE A 274 6.27 12.35 12.73
N LEU A 275 7.10 11.48 12.14
CA LEU A 275 8.15 10.76 12.86
C LEU A 275 9.19 11.72 13.45
N GLN A 276 9.62 12.73 12.69
CA GLN A 276 10.56 13.75 13.19
C GLN A 276 9.98 14.59 14.33
N GLN A 277 8.67 14.83 14.31
CA GLN A 277 7.96 15.56 15.36
C GLN A 277 7.50 14.67 16.53
N ASN A 278 7.81 13.36 16.51
CA ASN A 278 7.35 12.36 17.48
C ASN A 278 5.82 12.37 17.67
N ARG A 279 5.07 12.58 16.58
CA ARG A 279 3.61 12.60 16.58
C ARG A 279 3.02 11.19 16.44
N PRO A 280 1.80 10.95 16.96
CA PRO A 280 1.08 9.70 16.73
C PRO A 280 0.94 9.37 15.24
N ALA A 281 0.97 8.08 14.92
CA ALA A 281 0.91 7.59 13.57
C ALA A 281 -0.49 7.83 12.96
N VAL A 282 -0.49 8.34 11.72
CA VAL A 282 -1.70 8.38 10.90
C VAL A 282 -1.70 7.21 9.93
N LEU A 283 -2.84 6.53 9.83
CA LEU A 283 -3.04 5.37 8.96
C LEU A 283 -2.58 5.67 7.52
N HIS A 284 -1.81 4.74 6.96
CA HIS A 284 -1.21 4.88 5.63
C HIS A 284 -2.24 5.21 4.56
N GLY A 285 -3.26 4.36 4.41
CA GLY A 285 -4.29 4.53 3.40
C GLY A 285 -5.15 5.80 3.56
N ALA A 286 -5.26 6.35 4.77
CA ALA A 286 -5.92 7.64 4.99
C ALA A 286 -5.10 8.80 4.40
N LYS A 287 -3.79 8.84 4.65
CA LYS A 287 -2.88 9.82 4.04
C LYS A 287 -2.83 9.68 2.53
N VAL A 288 -2.74 8.45 2.03
CA VAL A 288 -2.71 8.16 0.60
C VAL A 288 -4.01 8.59 -0.08
N GLY A 289 -5.19 8.30 0.50
CA GLY A 289 -6.48 8.73 -0.04
C GLY A 289 -6.59 10.26 -0.17
N VAL A 290 -6.23 11.00 0.88
CA VAL A 290 -6.19 12.47 0.84
C VAL A 290 -5.18 13.00 -0.18
N SER A 291 -3.98 12.39 -0.24
CA SER A 291 -2.95 12.75 -1.24
C SER A 291 -3.44 12.54 -2.68
N THR A 292 -4.20 11.47 -2.91
CA THR A 292 -4.80 11.17 -4.22
C THR A 292 -5.80 12.25 -4.62
N SER A 293 -6.66 12.66 -3.69
CA SER A 293 -7.63 13.74 -3.91
C SER A 293 -6.94 15.07 -4.27
N LEU A 294 -5.88 15.41 -3.53
CA LEU A 294 -5.10 16.63 -3.79
C LEU A 294 -4.43 16.60 -5.18
N LEU A 295 -3.76 15.51 -5.51
CA LEU A 295 -3.04 15.38 -6.78
C LEU A 295 -3.98 15.25 -7.98
N ALA A 296 -5.18 14.70 -7.82
CA ALA A 296 -6.15 14.60 -8.91
C ALA A 296 -6.44 15.98 -9.52
N ASP A 297 -6.67 17.00 -8.69
CA ASP A 297 -6.92 18.36 -9.17
C ASP A 297 -5.67 19.02 -9.73
N ILE A 298 -4.51 18.85 -9.08
CA ILE A 298 -3.23 19.39 -9.57
C ILE A 298 -2.89 18.80 -10.93
N TYR A 299 -3.09 17.49 -11.12
CA TYR A 299 -2.81 16.85 -12.38
C TYR A 299 -3.77 17.33 -13.47
N LYS A 300 -5.06 17.46 -13.17
CA LYS A 300 -6.05 17.94 -14.15
C LYS A 300 -5.92 19.41 -14.51
N LYS A 301 -5.53 20.27 -13.57
CA LYS A 301 -5.46 21.72 -13.77
C LYS A 301 -4.08 22.12 -14.27
N GLU A 302 -3.04 21.71 -13.56
CA GLU A 302 -1.69 22.25 -13.76
C GLU A 302 -0.89 21.40 -14.74
N PHE A 303 -0.86 20.08 -14.53
CA PHE A 303 -0.08 19.19 -15.39
C PHE A 303 -0.65 19.14 -16.81
N ILE A 304 -1.97 18.95 -16.95
CA ILE A 304 -2.62 18.96 -18.26
C ILE A 304 -2.48 20.32 -18.97
N GLU A 305 -2.61 21.45 -18.26
CA GLU A 305 -2.39 22.77 -18.85
C GLU A 305 -0.97 22.91 -19.42
N VAL A 306 0.05 22.50 -18.67
CA VAL A 306 1.44 22.59 -19.12
C VAL A 306 1.71 21.75 -20.37
N ILE A 307 1.22 20.50 -20.43
CA ILE A 307 1.51 19.62 -21.57
C ILE A 307 0.67 19.93 -22.82
N THR A 308 -0.43 20.69 -22.67
CA THR A 308 -1.31 21.06 -23.79
C THR A 308 -1.01 22.44 -24.36
N ASP A 309 -0.33 23.31 -23.61
CA ASP A 309 0.16 24.60 -24.11
C ASP A 309 1.46 24.39 -24.93
N PRO A 310 1.45 24.59 -26.26
CA PRO A 310 2.62 24.36 -27.11
C PRO A 310 3.80 25.27 -26.77
N VAL A 311 3.55 26.48 -26.25
CA VAL A 311 4.60 27.43 -25.89
C VAL A 311 5.28 26.97 -24.60
N ARG A 312 4.50 26.56 -23.60
CA ARG A 312 5.07 26.01 -22.35
C ARG A 312 5.80 24.69 -22.61
N LEU A 313 5.23 23.80 -23.42
CA LEU A 313 5.85 22.52 -23.75
C LEU A 313 7.16 22.70 -24.55
N ALA A 314 7.20 23.62 -25.51
CA ALA A 314 8.43 23.94 -26.25
C ALA A 314 9.50 24.66 -25.42
N SER A 315 9.12 25.23 -24.27
CA SER A 315 10.06 25.87 -23.34
C SER A 315 10.79 24.87 -22.43
N LEU A 316 10.42 23.58 -22.46
CA LEU A 316 11.10 22.54 -21.70
C LEU A 316 12.52 22.34 -22.24
N CYS A 317 13.51 22.26 -21.35
CA CYS A 317 14.92 22.09 -21.73
C CYS A 317 15.26 20.66 -22.24
N ASP A 318 14.33 19.72 -22.18
CA ASP A 318 14.50 18.32 -22.57
C ASP A 318 13.70 18.02 -23.84
N HIS A 319 14.34 18.20 -25.00
CA HIS A 319 13.72 17.98 -26.32
C HIS A 319 13.22 16.56 -26.55
N GLN A 320 13.85 15.55 -25.94
CA GLN A 320 13.38 14.16 -26.09
C GLN A 320 12.09 13.95 -25.29
N LEU A 321 12.02 14.52 -24.09
CA LEU A 321 10.81 14.52 -23.28
C LEU A 321 9.67 15.26 -23.97
N GLU A 322 9.93 16.47 -24.49
CA GLU A 322 8.97 17.26 -25.28
C GLU A 322 8.39 16.45 -26.45
N LYS A 323 9.28 15.82 -27.24
CA LYS A 323 8.90 14.95 -28.35
C LYS A 323 8.02 13.78 -27.89
N ASN A 324 8.44 13.06 -26.86
CA ASN A 324 7.68 11.91 -26.35
C ASN A 324 6.30 12.33 -25.83
N ILE A 325 6.20 13.48 -25.14
CA ILE A 325 4.91 14.02 -24.69
C ILE A 325 4.03 14.36 -25.90
N THR A 326 4.57 15.02 -26.92
CA THR A 326 3.81 15.42 -28.10
C THR A 326 3.30 14.21 -28.88
N GLU A 327 4.15 13.19 -29.07
CA GLU A 327 3.78 11.95 -29.77
C GLU A 327 2.68 11.17 -29.03
N ASN A 328 2.63 11.25 -27.70
CA ASN A 328 1.69 10.51 -26.86
C ASN A 328 0.61 11.40 -26.22
N LEU A 329 0.45 12.66 -26.65
CA LEU A 329 -0.33 13.67 -25.94
C LEU A 329 -1.78 13.24 -25.68
N GLN A 330 -2.45 12.69 -26.69
CA GLN A 330 -3.85 12.27 -26.57
C GLN A 330 -4.01 11.10 -25.59
N GLU A 331 -3.06 10.16 -25.57
CA GLU A 331 -3.06 9.06 -24.61
C GLU A 331 -2.84 9.60 -23.18
N ILE A 332 -1.89 10.52 -22.99
CA ILE A 332 -1.63 11.16 -21.67
C ILE A 332 -2.86 11.92 -21.16
N ILE A 333 -3.52 12.72 -22.01
CA ILE A 333 -4.75 13.43 -21.64
C ILE A 333 -5.85 12.45 -21.23
N ALA A 334 -6.05 11.36 -21.98
CA ALA A 334 -7.04 10.34 -21.64
C ALA A 334 -6.74 9.68 -20.29
N LEU A 335 -5.47 9.32 -20.04
CA LEU A 335 -5.03 8.66 -18.80
C LEU A 335 -5.36 9.49 -17.55
N TYR A 336 -5.03 10.79 -17.55
CA TYR A 336 -5.35 11.66 -16.42
C TYR A 336 -6.81 12.14 -16.41
N GLY A 337 -7.51 12.05 -17.56
CA GLY A 337 -8.95 12.27 -17.67
C GLY A 337 -9.77 11.23 -16.88
N GLU A 338 -9.31 9.98 -16.82
CA GLU A 338 -9.93 8.88 -16.06
C GLU A 338 -9.85 9.07 -14.53
N VAL A 339 -8.89 9.84 -14.03
CA VAL A 339 -8.77 10.13 -12.59
C VAL A 339 -10.00 10.94 -12.15
N PRO A 340 -10.75 10.57 -11.11
CA PRO A 340 -11.89 11.39 -10.66
C PRO A 340 -11.42 12.72 -10.05
N SER A 341 -12.29 13.73 -9.98
CA SER A 341 -11.94 15.02 -9.34
C SER A 341 -11.75 14.88 -7.83
N SER A 342 -11.07 15.86 -7.21
CA SER A 342 -10.92 15.92 -5.74
C SER A 342 -12.26 15.80 -5.00
N SER A 343 -13.30 16.47 -5.50
CA SER A 343 -14.66 16.40 -4.93
C SER A 343 -15.28 15.01 -5.03
N GLN A 344 -15.11 14.31 -6.17
CA GLN A 344 -15.61 12.95 -6.34
C GLN A 344 -14.88 11.98 -5.41
N LEU A 345 -13.55 12.08 -5.34
CA LEU A 345 -12.73 11.25 -4.46
C LEU A 345 -13.02 11.51 -2.98
N GLY A 346 -13.14 12.78 -2.59
CA GLY A 346 -13.55 13.19 -1.25
C GLY A 346 -14.91 12.61 -0.86
N GLY A 347 -15.91 12.71 -1.74
CA GLY A 347 -17.23 12.14 -1.50
C GLY A 347 -17.23 10.60 -1.37
N LEU A 348 -16.31 9.90 -2.04
CA LEU A 348 -16.13 8.45 -1.85
C LEU A 348 -15.50 8.15 -0.48
N LEU A 349 -14.45 8.86 -0.08
CA LEU A 349 -13.78 8.68 1.21
C LEU A 349 -14.70 9.02 2.39
N GLU A 350 -15.45 10.12 2.29
CA GLU A 350 -16.40 10.57 3.31
C GLU A 350 -17.49 9.52 3.58
N LYS A 351 -17.99 8.84 2.56
CA LYS A 351 -18.97 7.75 2.72
C LYS A 351 -18.50 6.64 3.65
N LEU A 352 -17.20 6.38 3.70
CA LEU A 352 -16.61 5.37 4.60
C LEU A 352 -16.23 5.94 5.98
N GLY A 353 -16.42 7.24 6.21
CA GLY A 353 -15.92 7.95 7.39
C GLY A 353 -14.41 8.22 7.32
N GLY A 354 -13.82 8.20 6.12
CA GLY A 354 -12.42 8.56 5.88
C GLY A 354 -12.19 10.07 5.85
N ALA A 355 -10.93 10.48 6.04
CA ALA A 355 -10.56 11.88 5.85
C ALA A 355 -10.61 12.27 4.37
N THR A 356 -11.08 13.48 4.11
CA THR A 356 -11.19 14.10 2.79
C THR A 356 -10.18 15.22 2.60
N PHE A 357 -9.73 15.86 3.68
CA PHE A 357 -8.79 16.98 3.66
C PHE A 357 -7.56 16.74 4.56
N PRO A 358 -6.40 17.34 4.24
CA PRO A 358 -5.17 17.19 5.03
C PRO A 358 -5.32 17.57 6.52
N GLU A 359 -6.09 18.61 6.83
CA GLU A 359 -6.22 19.16 8.18
C GLU A 359 -6.91 18.17 9.13
N GLN A 360 -7.80 17.32 8.61
CA GLN A 360 -8.43 16.24 9.37
C GLN A 360 -7.43 15.16 9.82
N LEU A 361 -6.27 15.10 9.17
CA LEU A 361 -5.14 14.25 9.53
C LEU A 361 -4.06 15.02 10.32
N GLY A 362 -4.33 16.28 10.67
CA GLY A 362 -3.37 17.17 11.33
C GLY A 362 -2.20 17.59 10.44
N ILE A 363 -2.42 17.66 9.12
CA ILE A 363 -1.47 18.16 8.13
C ILE A 363 -1.88 19.59 7.81
N ASP A 364 -1.02 20.56 8.12
CA ASP A 364 -1.27 21.97 7.81
C ASP A 364 -0.86 22.34 6.36
N ASP A 365 -1.34 23.50 5.90
CA ASP A 365 -1.06 24.04 4.56
C ASP A 365 0.44 24.16 4.24
N ASN A 366 1.28 24.44 5.25
CA ASN A 366 2.71 24.58 5.04
C ASN A 366 3.33 23.20 4.75
N LEU A 367 2.95 22.18 5.50
CA LEU A 367 3.37 20.80 5.23
C LEU A 367 2.84 20.31 3.87
N VAL A 368 1.61 20.67 3.48
CA VAL A 368 1.08 20.39 2.13
C VAL A 368 1.98 21.04 1.06
N LYS A 369 2.24 22.35 1.13
CA LYS A 369 3.07 23.08 0.16
C LYS A 369 4.49 22.51 0.05
N ARG A 370 5.14 22.21 1.18
CA ARG A 370 6.47 21.56 1.20
C ARG A 370 6.41 20.19 0.53
N SER A 371 5.40 19.37 0.87
CA SER A 371 5.28 18.04 0.28
C SER A 371 5.06 18.06 -1.24
N LEU A 372 4.26 19.01 -1.75
CA LEU A 372 4.09 19.18 -3.20
C LEU A 372 5.39 19.56 -3.90
N SER A 373 6.26 20.31 -3.22
CA SER A 373 7.55 20.75 -3.76
C SER A 373 8.62 19.66 -3.69
N ASP A 374 8.67 18.86 -2.62
CA ASP A 374 9.83 18.01 -2.32
C ASP A 374 9.55 16.50 -2.34
N ALA A 375 8.30 16.05 -2.25
CA ALA A 375 8.00 14.63 -2.14
C ALA A 375 8.45 13.81 -3.36
N HIS A 376 8.51 14.40 -4.56
CA HIS A 376 9.02 13.74 -5.76
C HIS A 376 10.48 13.24 -5.62
N LYS A 377 11.26 13.80 -4.69
CA LYS A 377 12.65 13.43 -4.43
C LYS A 377 12.81 12.16 -3.59
N LEU A 378 11.72 11.68 -2.96
CA LEU A 378 11.77 10.51 -2.06
C LEU A 378 12.02 9.19 -2.80
N ARG A 379 11.62 9.11 -4.07
CA ARG A 379 11.83 7.91 -4.90
C ARG A 379 12.23 8.31 -6.30
N ASN A 380 13.09 7.51 -6.91
CA ASN A 380 13.48 7.71 -8.30
C ASN A 380 12.40 7.16 -9.26
N ARG A 381 11.30 7.91 -9.40
CA ARG A 381 10.20 7.64 -10.35
C ARG A 381 9.81 8.92 -11.08
N PHE A 382 9.45 8.83 -12.36
CA PHE A 382 9.06 9.99 -13.16
C PHE A 382 7.53 10.22 -13.19
N THR A 383 6.96 10.59 -12.04
CA THR A 383 5.53 10.91 -11.89
C THR A 383 5.18 12.28 -12.49
N ALA A 384 3.89 12.58 -12.69
CA ALA A 384 3.47 13.94 -13.10
C ALA A 384 3.89 15.01 -12.07
N LEU A 385 3.92 14.68 -10.78
CA LEU A 385 4.44 15.59 -9.75
C LEU A 385 5.93 15.88 -9.94
N ARG A 386 6.73 14.88 -10.35
CA ARG A 386 8.15 15.10 -10.66
C ARG A 386 8.31 15.95 -11.91
N PHE A 387 7.53 15.68 -12.96
CA PHE A 387 7.51 16.51 -14.17
C PHE A 387 7.21 17.98 -13.83
N LEU A 388 6.16 18.23 -13.04
CA LEU A 388 5.78 19.58 -12.62
C LEU A 388 6.93 20.30 -11.89
N ASN A 389 7.60 19.62 -10.97
CA ASN A 389 8.64 20.23 -10.14
C ASN A 389 9.99 20.39 -10.86
N GLU A 390 10.46 19.38 -11.60
CA GLU A 390 11.80 19.37 -12.18
C GLU A 390 11.85 19.93 -13.61
N VAL A 391 10.73 19.90 -14.33
CA VAL A 391 10.68 20.28 -15.75
C VAL A 391 9.83 21.53 -15.97
N ALA A 392 8.62 21.57 -15.41
CA ALA A 392 7.72 22.71 -15.58
C ALA A 392 7.97 23.87 -14.60
N ASN A 393 8.89 23.72 -13.63
CA ASN A 393 9.19 24.70 -12.57
C ASN A 393 7.95 25.16 -11.77
N TYR A 394 7.02 24.25 -11.51
CA TYR A 394 5.75 24.49 -10.81
C TYR A 394 5.87 25.24 -9.46
N PRO A 395 6.91 25.05 -8.62
CA PRO A 395 7.04 25.80 -7.36
C PRO A 395 7.12 27.33 -7.55
N LYS A 396 7.61 27.83 -8.70
CA LYS A 396 7.55 29.27 -9.01
C LYS A 396 6.13 29.75 -9.32
N ILE A 397 5.33 28.91 -9.97
CA ILE A 397 3.95 29.24 -10.39
C ILE A 397 3.04 29.44 -9.18
N ILE A 398 3.18 28.63 -8.11
CA ILE A 398 2.40 28.84 -6.88
C ILE A 398 2.83 30.12 -6.15
N SER A 399 4.13 30.41 -6.07
CA SER A 399 4.63 31.61 -5.37
C SER A 399 4.30 32.93 -6.08
N GLU A 400 3.98 32.89 -7.37
CA GLU A 400 3.58 34.06 -8.17
C GLU A 400 2.06 34.29 -8.16
N LEU A 401 1.28 33.34 -7.62
CA LEU A 401 -0.20 33.38 -7.55
C LEU A 401 -0.75 33.50 -6.11
N SER A 402 0.11 33.49 -5.09
CA SER A 402 -0.20 33.77 -3.68
C SER A 402 0.35 35.13 -3.27
#